data_AF-A0A5J4UXD3-F1
#
_entry.id   AF-A0A5J4UXD3-F1
#
_cell.length_a   1.000
_cell.length_b   1.000
_cell.length_c   1.000
_cell.angle_alpha   90.00
_cell.angle_beta   90.00
_cell.angle_gamma   90.00
#
_symmetry.space_group_name_H-M   'P 1'
#
loop_
_entity.id
_entity.type
_entity.pdbx_description
1 polymer ?
#
loop_
_entity_poly.entity_id
_entity_poly.type
_entity_poly.pdbx_seq_one_letter_code
_entity_poly.pdbx_strand_id
1 'polypeptide(L)'
;MSQELKNEIAYALSRLLRAGDYKLKEKIFQQTCLLMNLNLTIDLFSQHFNNLLPIFMSTIRGHGEIAIDALNHTWKKELPWIHPPIPLLPAVLKKIREEQIETIIVAPLWPGQIWYTELVNENVQFFMLGWSNEILLPGSLLNKMNLKLSPSKIYCFLMDKRPEREENSGQISLRLKKLLDVMGIKGKQAYSFRQSAATQLVVMGLGEKFLNTYTGHARNSKSTNEYLVFVERLKDNEIATKLSDTHGQVECNSISRTQQR
;
A
#
# COMPACT_ATOMS: atom_id res chain seq x y z
N MET A 1 -13.43 -29.06 12.58
CA MET A 1 -14.04 -28.85 11.24
C MET A 1 -14.08 -30.17 10.50
N SER A 2 -15.24 -30.57 9.97
CA SER A 2 -15.41 -31.81 9.19
C SER A 2 -14.72 -31.73 7.82
N GLN A 3 -14.36 -32.88 7.26
CA GLN A 3 -13.77 -32.98 5.92
C GLN A 3 -14.72 -32.48 4.81
N GLU A 4 -16.02 -32.61 5.03
CA GLU A 4 -17.07 -32.08 4.13
C GLU A 4 -17.08 -30.54 4.10
N LEU A 5 -16.94 -29.89 5.25
CA LEU A 5 -16.86 -28.42 5.31
C LEU A 5 -15.63 -27.89 4.57
N LYS A 6 -14.49 -28.60 4.66
CA LYS A 6 -13.28 -28.27 3.89
C LYS A 6 -13.48 -28.44 2.39
N ASN A 7 -14.18 -29.49 1.97
CA ASN A 7 -14.47 -29.75 0.55
C ASN A 7 -15.47 -28.75 -0.03
N GLU A 8 -16.50 -28.34 0.72
CA GLU A 8 -17.43 -27.29 0.30
C GLU A 8 -16.72 -25.93 0.17
N ILE A 9 -15.85 -25.59 1.12
CA ILE A 9 -15.04 -24.37 1.07
C ILE A 9 -14.09 -24.43 -0.12
N ALA A 10 -13.38 -25.54 -0.34
CA ALA A 10 -12.50 -25.71 -1.49
C ALA A 10 -13.26 -25.65 -2.83
N TYR A 11 -14.47 -26.19 -2.88
CA TYR A 11 -15.34 -26.13 -4.05
C TYR A 11 -15.86 -24.71 -4.30
N ALA A 12 -16.29 -23.99 -3.26
CA ALA A 12 -16.71 -22.60 -3.36
C ALA A 12 -15.55 -21.68 -3.77
N LEU A 13 -14.36 -21.86 -3.21
CA LEU A 13 -13.14 -21.14 -3.58
C LEU A 13 -12.67 -21.49 -5.00
N SER A 14 -12.74 -22.76 -5.40
CA SER A 14 -12.50 -23.18 -6.79
C SER A 14 -13.47 -22.53 -7.77
N ARG A 15 -14.74 -22.36 -7.37
CA ARG A 15 -15.74 -21.67 -8.19
C ARG A 15 -15.58 -20.14 -8.18
N LEU A 16 -15.11 -19.54 -7.10
CA LEU A 16 -14.74 -18.12 -7.04
C LEU A 16 -13.53 -17.84 -7.94
N LEU A 17 -12.52 -18.73 -7.92
CA LEU A 17 -11.39 -18.70 -8.86
C LEU A 17 -11.81 -18.86 -10.33
N ARG A 18 -12.96 -19.52 -10.59
CA ARG A 18 -13.52 -19.74 -11.95
C ARG A 18 -14.54 -18.69 -12.36
N ALA A 19 -15.11 -17.94 -11.42
CA ALA A 19 -15.93 -16.79 -11.72
C ALA A 19 -15.00 -15.70 -12.23
N GLY A 20 -15.31 -15.09 -13.39
CA GLY A 20 -14.78 -13.79 -13.73
C GLY A 20 -15.24 -12.81 -12.66
N ASP A 21 -14.45 -12.73 -11.60
CA ASP A 21 -14.69 -11.90 -10.43
C ASP A 21 -14.89 -10.48 -10.90
N TYR A 22 -16.13 -10.01 -10.77
CA TYR A 22 -16.56 -8.64 -10.97
C TYR A 22 -16.08 -7.95 -12.26
N LYS A 23 -17.00 -7.70 -13.21
CA LYS A 23 -16.68 -6.86 -14.37
C LYS A 23 -16.62 -5.39 -13.96
N LEU A 24 -15.53 -4.69 -14.27
CA LEU A 24 -15.50 -3.23 -14.18
C LEU A 24 -16.50 -2.63 -15.17
N LYS A 25 -17.32 -1.67 -14.74
CA LYS A 25 -18.23 -0.95 -15.64
C LYS A 25 -17.44 -0.31 -16.79
N GLU A 26 -17.93 -0.49 -18.01
CA GLU A 26 -17.25 -0.02 -19.23
C GLU A 26 -16.98 1.49 -19.21
N LYS A 27 -17.92 2.29 -18.70
CA LYS A 27 -17.72 3.74 -18.52
C LYS A 27 -16.51 4.06 -17.65
N ILE A 28 -16.28 3.29 -16.59
CA ILE A 28 -15.14 3.50 -15.68
C ILE A 28 -13.83 3.09 -16.36
N PHE A 29 -13.85 1.98 -17.11
CA PHE A 29 -12.72 1.55 -17.93
C PHE A 29 -12.35 2.62 -18.98
N GLN A 30 -13.31 3.10 -19.77
CA GLN A 30 -13.08 4.15 -20.77
C GLN A 30 -12.54 5.44 -20.15
N GLN A 31 -13.10 5.88 -19.03
CA GLN A 31 -12.59 7.03 -18.28
C GLN A 31 -11.15 6.82 -17.81
N THR A 32 -10.82 5.62 -17.33
CA THR A 32 -9.46 5.26 -16.91
C THR A 32 -8.48 5.35 -18.07
N CYS A 33 -8.81 4.78 -19.23
CA CYS A 33 -7.99 4.86 -20.43
C CYS A 33 -7.75 6.30 -20.88
N LEU A 34 -8.79 7.15 -20.84
CA LEU A 34 -8.68 8.57 -21.20
C LEU A 34 -7.79 9.34 -20.20
N LEU A 35 -8.01 9.17 -18.90
CA LEU A 35 -7.25 9.86 -17.85
C LEU A 35 -5.76 9.52 -17.87
N MET A 36 -5.43 8.28 -18.22
CA MET A 36 -4.07 7.78 -18.27
C MET A 36 -3.44 7.81 -19.67
N ASN A 37 -4.17 8.30 -20.68
CA ASN A 37 -3.76 8.30 -22.09
C ASN A 37 -3.27 6.91 -22.58
N LEU A 38 -4.04 5.87 -22.26
CA LEU A 38 -3.68 4.48 -22.55
C LEU A 38 -4.34 4.00 -23.84
N ASN A 39 -3.58 3.23 -24.61
CA ASN A 39 -4.10 2.43 -25.72
C ASN A 39 -3.92 0.95 -25.40
N LEU A 40 -4.82 0.39 -24.61
CA LEU A 40 -4.81 -1.00 -24.18
C LEU A 40 -5.48 -1.87 -25.24
N THR A 41 -4.85 -3.00 -25.55
CA THR A 41 -5.29 -3.95 -26.58
C THR A 41 -5.68 -5.31 -25.98
N ILE A 42 -5.08 -5.67 -24.84
CA ILE A 42 -5.20 -6.99 -24.22
C ILE A 42 -5.66 -6.95 -22.75
N ASP A 43 -6.67 -7.77 -22.43
CA ASP A 43 -7.11 -8.09 -21.06
C ASP A 43 -6.68 -9.51 -20.67
N LEU A 44 -5.90 -9.66 -19.60
CA LEU A 44 -5.36 -10.97 -19.20
C LEU A 44 -6.32 -11.80 -18.34
N PHE A 45 -7.37 -11.20 -17.78
CA PHE A 45 -8.26 -11.86 -16.82
C PHE A 45 -9.74 -11.61 -17.15
N SER A 46 -10.13 -11.90 -18.39
CA SER A 46 -11.51 -11.71 -18.87
C SER A 46 -12.12 -12.98 -19.46
N GLN A 47 -13.43 -12.94 -19.68
CA GLN A 47 -14.22 -13.97 -20.37
C GLN A 47 -14.92 -13.34 -21.59
N HIS A 48 -15.42 -14.18 -22.48
CA HIS A 48 -16.02 -13.75 -23.75
C HIS A 48 -17.25 -12.84 -23.61
N PHE A 49 -17.96 -12.91 -22.49
CA PHE A 49 -19.17 -12.12 -22.24
C PHE A 49 -18.93 -10.88 -21.38
N ASN A 50 -17.73 -10.72 -20.81
CA ASN A 50 -17.39 -9.60 -19.94
C ASN A 50 -16.11 -8.86 -20.36
N ASN A 51 -15.59 -9.10 -21.55
CA ASN A 51 -14.41 -8.40 -22.07
C ASN A 51 -14.65 -6.91 -22.28
N LEU A 52 -13.60 -6.15 -21.98
CA LEU A 52 -13.50 -4.71 -22.21
C LEU A 52 -12.55 -4.40 -23.37
N LEU A 53 -11.79 -5.40 -23.82
CA LEU A 53 -10.75 -5.30 -24.84
C LEU A 53 -10.97 -6.35 -25.94
N PRO A 54 -10.53 -6.06 -27.18
CA PRO A 54 -10.71 -6.95 -28.32
C PRO A 54 -9.91 -8.24 -28.18
N ILE A 55 -8.73 -8.17 -27.55
CA ILE A 55 -7.88 -9.34 -27.27
C ILE A 55 -8.00 -9.64 -25.78
N PHE A 56 -8.23 -10.91 -25.44
CA PHE A 56 -8.27 -11.31 -24.04
C PHE A 56 -7.84 -12.76 -23.81
N MET A 57 -7.34 -13.02 -22.61
CA MET A 57 -7.13 -14.36 -22.05
C MET A 57 -8.19 -14.64 -20.99
N SER A 58 -8.47 -15.92 -20.77
CA SER A 58 -9.47 -16.37 -19.80
C SER A 58 -8.96 -17.44 -18.85
N THR A 59 -9.62 -17.61 -17.70
CA THR A 59 -9.30 -18.67 -16.73
C THR A 59 -9.90 -20.02 -17.11
N ILE A 60 -10.89 -20.05 -18.00
CA ILE A 60 -11.60 -21.24 -18.46
C ILE A 60 -11.80 -21.18 -19.97
N ARG A 61 -11.75 -22.33 -20.66
CA ARG A 61 -12.07 -22.37 -22.09
C ARG A 61 -13.48 -21.83 -22.35
N GLY A 62 -13.58 -20.99 -23.38
CA GLY A 62 -14.78 -20.35 -23.87
C GLY A 62 -14.72 -20.18 -25.38
N HIS A 63 -15.03 -18.97 -25.85
CA HIS A 63 -14.99 -18.60 -27.26
C HIS A 63 -14.34 -17.21 -27.41
N GLY A 64 -13.38 -17.09 -28.32
CA GLY A 64 -12.74 -15.81 -28.66
C GLY A 64 -11.54 -15.42 -27.80
N GLU A 65 -11.22 -16.15 -26.72
CA GLU A 65 -9.96 -15.98 -26.03
C GLU A 65 -8.77 -16.41 -26.90
N ILE A 66 -7.66 -15.69 -26.80
CA ILE A 66 -6.41 -16.07 -27.50
C ILE A 66 -5.64 -17.17 -26.76
N ALA A 67 -5.87 -17.30 -25.46
CA ALA A 67 -5.28 -18.31 -24.60
C ALA A 67 -6.11 -18.49 -23.31
N ILE A 68 -5.90 -19.63 -22.66
CA ILE A 68 -6.40 -19.91 -21.31
C ILE A 68 -5.26 -19.85 -20.31
N ASP A 69 -5.57 -19.53 -19.06
CA ASP A 69 -4.63 -19.48 -17.95
C ASP A 69 -3.46 -18.51 -18.20
N ALA A 70 -3.76 -17.23 -18.02
CA ALA A 70 -2.79 -16.16 -18.21
C ALA A 70 -1.55 -16.30 -17.31
N LEU A 71 -1.64 -16.97 -16.16
CA LEU A 71 -0.49 -17.15 -15.27
C LEU A 71 0.56 -18.10 -15.85
N ASN A 72 0.14 -19.05 -16.70
CA ASN A 72 1.02 -19.99 -17.38
C ASN A 72 1.54 -19.50 -18.74
N HIS A 73 1.13 -18.30 -19.18
CA HIS A 73 1.60 -17.68 -20.42
C HIS A 73 2.57 -16.55 -20.13
N THR A 74 3.54 -16.32 -21.02
CA THR A 74 4.46 -15.18 -20.91
C THR A 74 3.74 -13.88 -21.29
N TRP A 75 3.93 -12.82 -20.51
CA TRP A 75 3.36 -11.50 -20.75
C TRP A 75 4.40 -10.64 -21.50
N LYS A 76 4.34 -10.59 -22.84
CA LYS A 76 5.31 -9.84 -23.67
C LYS A 76 4.64 -8.85 -24.63
N LYS A 77 5.40 -7.81 -24.98
CA LYS A 77 5.23 -6.83 -26.09
C LYS A 77 4.21 -5.71 -25.95
N GLU A 78 3.14 -5.87 -25.18
CA GLU A 78 2.08 -4.84 -25.05
C GLU A 78 1.77 -4.59 -23.57
N LEU A 79 1.26 -3.39 -23.24
CA LEU A 79 0.85 -3.00 -21.88
C LEU A 79 -0.48 -3.71 -21.54
N PRO A 80 -0.49 -4.76 -20.70
CA PRO A 80 -1.72 -5.49 -20.44
C PRO A 80 -2.58 -4.80 -19.40
N TRP A 81 -3.90 -4.92 -19.59
CA TRP A 81 -4.90 -4.66 -18.57
C TRP A 81 -5.10 -5.92 -17.72
N ILE A 82 -5.03 -5.77 -16.40
CA ILE A 82 -5.15 -6.87 -15.44
C ILE A 82 -6.21 -6.50 -14.40
N HIS A 83 -7.38 -7.11 -14.51
CA HIS A 83 -8.41 -7.08 -13.47
C HIS A 83 -8.64 -8.52 -12.96
N PRO A 84 -7.76 -9.04 -12.10
CA PRO A 84 -7.78 -10.46 -11.77
C PRO A 84 -8.80 -10.74 -10.66
N PRO A 85 -9.27 -11.99 -10.55
CA PRO A 85 -9.89 -12.48 -9.32
C PRO A 85 -9.06 -12.13 -8.08
N ILE A 86 -9.72 -11.63 -7.03
CA ILE A 86 -9.04 -11.14 -5.82
C ILE A 86 -8.10 -12.20 -5.23
N PRO A 87 -8.48 -13.50 -5.14
CA PRO A 87 -7.58 -14.54 -4.66
C PRO A 87 -6.31 -14.76 -5.50
N LEU A 88 -6.31 -14.33 -6.77
CA LEU A 88 -5.16 -14.46 -7.69
C LEU A 88 -4.21 -13.26 -7.65
N LEU A 89 -4.57 -12.16 -6.98
CA LEU A 89 -3.72 -10.96 -6.87
C LEU A 89 -2.27 -11.27 -6.45
N PRO A 90 -2.01 -12.11 -5.42
CA PRO A 90 -0.62 -12.43 -5.04
C PRO A 90 0.17 -13.13 -6.14
N ALA A 91 -0.47 -14.05 -6.89
CA ALA A 91 0.18 -14.77 -7.97
C ALA A 91 0.45 -13.86 -9.17
N VAL A 92 -0.50 -12.97 -9.48
CA VAL A 92 -0.35 -11.94 -10.51
C VAL A 92 0.82 -11.02 -10.18
N LEU A 93 0.89 -10.47 -8.97
CA LEU A 93 1.97 -9.58 -8.56
C LEU A 93 3.34 -10.25 -8.59
N LYS A 94 3.41 -11.50 -8.08
CA LYS A 94 4.61 -12.33 -8.22
C LYS A 94 5.06 -12.44 -9.67
N LYS A 95 4.15 -12.67 -10.61
CA LYS A 95 4.45 -12.78 -12.03
C LYS A 95 4.88 -11.45 -12.65
N ILE A 96 4.23 -10.33 -12.30
CA ILE A 96 4.66 -8.97 -12.71
C ILE A 96 6.13 -8.75 -12.31
N ARG A 97 6.48 -9.11 -11.08
CA ARG A 97 7.84 -9.01 -10.56
C ARG A 97 8.81 -9.96 -11.27
N GLU A 98 8.46 -11.22 -11.47
CA GLU A 98 9.36 -12.19 -12.11
C GLU A 98 9.60 -11.89 -13.59
N GLU A 99 8.58 -11.41 -14.31
CA GLU A 99 8.69 -11.08 -15.73
C GLU A 99 9.08 -9.62 -16.01
N GLN A 100 9.20 -8.79 -14.96
CA GLN A 100 9.61 -7.38 -15.04
C GLN A 100 8.79 -6.58 -16.06
N ILE A 101 7.47 -6.78 -16.05
CA ILE A 101 6.57 -6.17 -17.03
C ILE A 101 6.03 -4.82 -16.56
N GLU A 102 5.73 -3.95 -17.53
CA GLU A 102 4.89 -2.77 -17.32
C GLU A 102 3.43 -3.17 -17.52
N THR A 103 2.51 -2.78 -16.62
CA THR A 103 1.09 -3.17 -16.70
C THR A 103 0.17 -2.25 -15.91
N ILE A 104 -1.12 -2.26 -16.27
CA ILE A 104 -2.20 -1.69 -15.48
C ILE A 104 -2.88 -2.80 -14.69
N ILE A 105 -2.91 -2.66 -13.37
CA ILE A 105 -3.64 -3.56 -12.48
C ILE A 105 -4.77 -2.84 -11.75
N VAL A 106 -5.96 -3.43 -11.75
CA VAL A 106 -7.10 -2.97 -10.95
C VAL A 106 -7.29 -3.90 -9.77
N ALA A 107 -7.25 -3.33 -8.57
CA ALA A 107 -7.32 -4.09 -7.34
C ALA A 107 -7.92 -3.30 -6.17
N PRO A 108 -8.52 -3.97 -5.18
CA PRO A 108 -8.81 -3.36 -3.90
C PRO A 108 -7.54 -3.07 -3.10
N LEU A 109 -7.49 -1.89 -2.46
CA LEU A 109 -6.41 -1.53 -1.55
C LEU A 109 -6.84 -1.73 -0.09
N TRP A 110 -6.69 -2.95 0.42
CA TRP A 110 -7.12 -3.33 1.77
C TRP A 110 -5.93 -3.39 2.75
N PRO A 111 -5.89 -2.52 3.77
CA PRO A 111 -4.89 -2.61 4.83
C PRO A 111 -4.97 -3.99 5.53
N GLY A 112 -3.85 -4.71 5.60
CA GLY A 112 -3.76 -6.04 6.21
C GLY A 112 -3.77 -7.21 5.22
N GLN A 113 -3.94 -6.97 3.92
CA GLN A 113 -3.74 -8.00 2.90
C GLN A 113 -2.29 -8.10 2.48
N ILE A 114 -1.84 -9.32 2.11
CA ILE A 114 -0.45 -9.59 1.76
C ILE A 114 0.03 -8.80 0.54
N TRP A 115 -0.88 -8.44 -0.37
CA TRP A 115 -0.58 -7.66 -1.57
C TRP A 115 -0.55 -6.14 -1.34
N TYR A 116 -0.96 -5.66 -0.16
CA TYR A 116 -1.08 -4.23 0.11
C TYR A 116 0.25 -3.49 -0.08
N THR A 117 1.29 -3.98 0.59
CA THR A 117 2.61 -3.36 0.58
C THR A 117 3.21 -3.34 -0.83
N GLU A 118 3.01 -4.41 -1.59
CA GLU A 118 3.50 -4.53 -2.96
C GLU A 118 2.81 -3.52 -3.88
N LEU A 119 1.48 -3.43 -3.87
CA LEU A 119 0.76 -2.44 -4.67
C LEU A 119 1.16 -1.00 -4.35
N VAL A 120 1.35 -0.65 -3.06
CA VAL A 120 1.70 0.72 -2.64
C VAL A 120 3.15 1.08 -2.98
N ASN A 121 4.07 0.14 -2.78
CA ASN A 121 5.50 0.40 -2.93
C ASN A 121 6.02 0.19 -4.36
N GLU A 122 5.29 -0.54 -5.19
CA GLU A 122 5.77 -0.96 -6.51
C GLU A 122 5.03 -0.30 -7.68
N ASN A 123 4.00 0.50 -7.41
CA ASN A 123 3.36 1.31 -8.44
C ASN A 123 4.19 2.57 -8.78
N VAL A 124 4.09 3.00 -10.03
CA VAL A 124 4.55 4.31 -10.51
C VAL A 124 3.50 5.39 -10.19
N GLN A 125 2.23 5.04 -10.44
CA GLN A 125 1.08 5.91 -10.25
C GLN A 125 -0.14 5.06 -9.93
N PHE A 126 -1.01 5.59 -9.06
CA PHE A 126 -2.30 4.99 -8.79
C PHE A 126 -3.35 6.04 -8.47
N PHE A 127 -4.63 5.72 -8.70
CA PHE A 127 -5.77 6.55 -8.30
C PHE A 127 -7.00 5.70 -8.01
N MET A 128 -7.95 6.29 -7.29
CA MET A 128 -9.18 5.65 -6.87
C MET A 128 -10.20 5.68 -8.01
N LEU A 129 -10.74 4.51 -8.38
CA LEU A 129 -11.74 4.37 -9.44
C LEU A 129 -13.17 4.57 -8.92
N GLY A 130 -13.44 4.07 -7.72
CA GLY A 130 -14.74 4.19 -7.05
C GLY A 130 -14.94 3.14 -5.98
N TRP A 131 -16.14 3.11 -5.40
CA TRP A 131 -16.57 2.05 -4.51
C TRP A 131 -16.97 0.79 -5.30
N SER A 132 -16.61 -0.39 -4.80
CA SER A 132 -16.82 -1.67 -5.47
C SER A 132 -18.29 -1.91 -5.86
N ASN A 133 -19.24 -1.58 -4.99
CA ASN A 133 -20.68 -1.69 -5.25
C ASN A 133 -21.20 -0.72 -6.32
N GLU A 134 -20.45 0.34 -6.62
CA GLU A 134 -20.83 1.35 -7.60
C GLU A 134 -20.20 1.09 -8.97
N ILE A 135 -18.97 0.56 -9.01
CA ILE A 135 -18.18 0.45 -10.24
C ILE A 135 -18.05 -0.98 -10.76
N LEU A 136 -18.33 -1.99 -9.93
CA LEU A 136 -18.21 -3.39 -10.31
C LEU A 136 -19.58 -4.03 -10.55
N LEU A 137 -19.67 -4.84 -11.59
CA LEU A 137 -20.82 -5.65 -11.94
C LEU A 137 -20.52 -7.11 -11.55
N PRO A 138 -21.32 -7.75 -10.68
CA PRO A 138 -21.12 -9.15 -10.33
C PRO A 138 -21.30 -10.05 -11.57
N GLY A 139 -20.44 -11.06 -11.70
CA GLY A 139 -20.56 -12.08 -12.73
C GLY A 139 -21.84 -12.91 -12.57
N SER A 140 -22.28 -13.56 -13.65
CA SER A 140 -23.50 -14.40 -13.67
C SER A 140 -23.53 -15.45 -12.55
N LEU A 141 -22.38 -16.05 -12.25
CA LEU A 141 -22.23 -17.05 -11.19
C LEU A 141 -22.40 -16.47 -9.78
N LEU A 142 -21.81 -15.29 -9.52
CA LEU A 142 -21.93 -14.58 -8.24
C LEU A 142 -23.38 -14.17 -7.98
N ASN A 143 -24.07 -13.69 -9.02
CA ASN A 143 -25.50 -13.38 -8.97
C ASN A 143 -26.34 -14.62 -8.62
N LYS A 144 -26.06 -15.77 -9.25
CA LYS A 144 -26.78 -17.02 -8.96
C LYS A 144 -26.59 -17.49 -7.51
N MET A 145 -25.44 -17.20 -6.91
CA MET A 145 -25.11 -17.57 -5.52
C MET A 145 -25.48 -16.50 -4.50
N ASN A 146 -26.00 -15.35 -4.94
CA ASN A 146 -26.25 -14.18 -4.11
C ASN A 146 -25.03 -13.73 -3.28
N LEU A 147 -23.83 -13.93 -3.84
CA LEU A 147 -22.58 -13.52 -3.21
C LEU A 147 -22.23 -12.10 -3.65
N LYS A 148 -21.92 -11.23 -2.68
CA LYS A 148 -21.55 -9.83 -2.93
C LYS A 148 -20.23 -9.50 -2.23
N LEU A 149 -19.39 -8.76 -2.93
CA LEU A 149 -18.19 -8.18 -2.39
C LEU A 149 -18.60 -7.06 -1.44
N SER A 150 -18.01 -7.04 -0.25
CA SER A 150 -18.21 -5.94 0.69
C SER A 150 -17.81 -4.60 0.03
N PRO A 151 -18.59 -3.51 0.25
CA PRO A 151 -18.25 -2.20 -0.24
C PRO A 151 -16.82 -1.82 0.17
N SER A 152 -15.96 -1.56 -0.81
CA SER A 152 -14.58 -1.15 -0.59
C SER A 152 -14.06 -0.34 -1.77
N LYS A 153 -13.00 0.44 -1.53
CA LYS A 153 -12.40 1.27 -2.58
C LYS A 153 -11.58 0.42 -3.53
N ILE A 154 -11.82 0.60 -4.81
CA ILE A 154 -11.07 -0.02 -5.90
C ILE A 154 -10.16 1.02 -6.53
N TYR A 155 -8.94 0.60 -6.84
CA TYR A 155 -7.89 1.46 -7.38
C TYR A 155 -7.35 0.89 -8.69
N CYS A 156 -6.85 1.78 -9.53
CA CYS A 156 -6.07 1.46 -10.71
C CYS A 156 -4.61 1.81 -10.42
N PHE A 157 -3.69 0.89 -10.70
CA PHE A 157 -2.25 1.06 -10.50
C PHE A 157 -1.52 0.84 -11.83
N LEU A 158 -0.62 1.75 -12.16
CA LEU A 158 0.42 1.54 -13.16
C LEU A 158 1.62 0.92 -12.44
N MET A 159 1.96 -0.32 -12.80
CA MET A 159 3.13 -1.03 -12.32
C MET A 159 4.20 -0.96 -13.41
N ASP A 160 5.39 -0.49 -13.07
CA ASP A 160 6.57 -0.61 -13.95
C ASP A 160 7.67 -1.31 -13.16
N LYS A 161 8.05 -2.48 -13.65
CA LYS A 161 9.11 -3.31 -13.07
C LYS A 161 10.29 -3.49 -14.01
N ARG A 162 10.41 -2.69 -15.07
CA ARG A 162 11.68 -2.64 -15.79
C ARG A 162 12.75 -2.17 -14.81
N PRO A 163 14.00 -2.67 -14.90
CA PRO A 163 15.05 -2.28 -13.95
C PRO A 163 15.24 -0.77 -14.00
N GLU A 164 14.71 -0.08 -12.98
CA GLU A 164 15.00 1.33 -12.75
C GLU A 164 16.48 1.43 -12.37
N ARG A 165 17.19 2.34 -13.05
CA ARG A 165 18.47 2.86 -12.55
C ARG A 165 18.22 3.40 -11.15
N GLU A 166 19.16 3.16 -10.22
CA GLU A 166 19.12 3.62 -8.82
C GLU A 166 18.19 4.84 -8.62
N GLU A 167 17.08 4.64 -7.89
CA GLU A 167 16.12 5.70 -7.58
C GLU A 167 16.87 6.92 -7.07
N ASN A 168 16.78 8.02 -7.79
CA ASN A 168 17.47 9.23 -7.36
C ASN A 168 16.72 9.87 -6.19
N SER A 169 17.45 10.63 -5.38
CA SER A 169 16.92 11.31 -4.19
C SER A 169 15.70 12.22 -4.46
N GLY A 170 15.53 12.70 -5.70
CA GLY A 170 14.38 13.48 -6.15
C GLY A 170 13.10 12.65 -6.26
N GLN A 171 13.17 11.45 -6.83
CA GLN A 171 12.03 10.52 -6.93
C GLN A 171 11.55 10.08 -5.54
N ILE A 172 12.47 9.72 -4.65
CA ILE A 172 12.17 9.38 -3.25
C ILE A 172 11.44 10.54 -2.55
N SER A 173 11.93 11.76 -2.76
CA SER A 173 11.32 12.96 -2.17
C SER A 173 9.90 13.22 -2.69
N LEU A 174 9.64 12.95 -3.98
CA LEU A 174 8.31 13.10 -4.57
C LEU A 174 7.32 12.06 -4.03
N ARG A 175 7.75 10.81 -3.87
CA ARG A 175 6.94 9.73 -3.29
C ARG A 175 6.60 10.01 -1.83
N LEU A 176 7.58 10.46 -1.04
CA LEU A 176 7.37 10.91 0.35
C LEU A 176 6.38 12.08 0.44
N LYS A 177 6.44 13.04 -0.48
CA LYS A 177 5.49 14.16 -0.53
C LYS A 177 4.06 13.68 -0.79
N LYS A 178 3.85 12.78 -1.76
CA LYS A 178 2.54 12.18 -2.02
C LYS A 178 1.98 11.45 -0.79
N LEU A 179 2.83 10.71 -0.06
CA LEU A 179 2.42 9.99 1.15
C LEU A 179 2.00 10.96 2.28
N LEU A 180 2.76 12.04 2.49
CA LEU A 180 2.44 13.09 3.45
C LEU A 180 1.08 13.73 3.17
N ASP A 181 0.78 14.00 1.89
CA ASP A 181 -0.50 14.59 1.46
C ASP A 181 -1.67 13.64 1.78
N VAL A 182 -1.51 12.33 1.54
CA VAL A 182 -2.51 11.30 1.90
C VAL A 182 -2.75 11.25 3.42
N MET A 183 -1.69 11.43 4.22
CA MET A 183 -1.78 11.46 5.68
C MET A 183 -2.29 12.80 6.24
N GLY A 184 -2.54 13.80 5.39
CA GLY A 184 -2.97 15.14 5.81
C GLY A 184 -1.87 15.96 6.50
N ILE A 185 -0.62 15.52 6.43
CA ILE A 185 0.53 16.16 7.09
C ILE A 185 1.09 17.24 6.17
N LYS A 186 0.70 18.49 6.38
CA LYS A 186 1.12 19.63 5.55
C LYS A 186 2.46 20.21 5.99
N GLY A 187 3.24 20.70 5.02
CA GLY A 187 4.45 21.50 5.27
C GLY A 187 5.70 20.74 5.69
N LYS A 188 5.71 19.40 5.59
CA LYS A 188 6.89 18.58 5.87
C LYS A 188 7.59 18.18 4.57
N GLN A 189 8.91 18.07 4.62
CA GLN A 189 9.74 17.63 3.48
C GLN A 189 10.50 16.35 3.85
N ALA A 190 11.05 15.66 2.84
CA ALA A 190 11.93 14.50 3.05
C ALA A 190 13.08 14.80 4.04
N TYR A 191 13.60 16.03 4.03
CA TYR A 191 14.59 16.49 4.99
C TYR A 191 14.08 16.47 6.44
N SER A 192 12.82 16.85 6.68
CA SER A 192 12.20 16.85 8.01
C SER A 192 12.15 15.44 8.63
N PHE A 193 11.97 14.40 7.80
CA PHE A 193 12.00 13.01 8.26
C PHE A 193 13.40 12.56 8.68
N ARG A 194 14.43 12.92 7.91
CA ARG A 194 15.82 12.63 8.30
C ARG A 194 16.15 13.29 9.64
N GLN A 195 15.70 14.53 9.83
CA GLN A 195 15.92 15.23 11.08
C GLN A 195 15.18 14.56 12.24
N SER A 196 13.91 14.17 12.05
CA SER A 196 13.13 13.46 13.06
C SER A 196 13.70 12.08 13.41
N ALA A 197 14.16 11.32 12.42
CA ALA A 197 14.77 10.02 12.62
C ALA A 197 16.12 10.15 13.33
N ALA A 198 16.93 11.14 12.96
CA ALA A 198 18.16 11.49 13.66
C ALA A 198 17.87 11.81 15.13
N THR A 199 16.87 12.65 15.44
CA THR A 199 16.44 12.92 16.83
C THR A 199 16.09 11.64 17.58
N GLN A 200 15.32 10.73 16.98
CA GLN A 200 14.95 9.47 17.65
C GLN A 200 16.16 8.57 17.91
N LEU A 201 17.12 8.49 16.99
CA LEU A 201 18.36 7.73 17.19
C LEU A 201 19.17 8.26 18.38
N VAL A 202 19.24 9.59 18.56
CA VAL A 202 19.93 10.18 19.73
C VAL A 202 19.15 9.92 21.02
N VAL A 203 17.80 10.00 20.99
CA VAL A 203 16.96 9.64 22.15
C VAL A 203 17.15 8.17 22.56
N MET A 204 17.35 7.27 21.60
CA MET A 204 17.70 5.87 21.85
C MET A 204 19.13 5.65 22.40
N GLY A 205 19.90 6.72 22.62
CA GLY A 205 21.24 6.67 23.20
C GLY A 205 22.33 6.25 22.22
N LEU A 206 22.07 6.30 20.90
CA LEU A 206 23.07 5.97 19.89
C LEU A 206 24.11 7.08 19.81
N GLY A 207 25.38 6.71 19.95
CA GLY A 207 26.50 7.66 19.99
C GLY A 207 26.71 8.44 18.69
N GLU A 208 27.41 9.56 18.80
CA GLU A 208 27.67 10.52 17.72
C GLU A 208 28.17 9.88 16.41
N LYS A 209 29.02 8.85 16.48
CA LYS A 209 29.55 8.17 15.30
C LYS A 209 28.45 7.56 14.42
N PHE A 210 27.41 6.99 15.03
CA PHE A 210 26.27 6.41 14.32
C PHE A 210 25.38 7.50 13.71
N LEU A 211 25.16 8.58 14.45
CA LEU A 211 24.39 9.74 13.98
C LEU A 211 25.05 10.41 12.77
N ASN A 212 26.37 10.60 12.81
CA ASN A 212 27.13 11.20 11.72
C ASN A 212 27.12 10.32 10.46
N THR A 213 27.17 8.99 10.64
CA THR A 213 27.05 8.02 9.53
C THR A 213 25.65 8.08 8.90
N TYR A 214 24.60 8.13 9.72
CA TYR A 214 23.21 8.18 9.27
C TYR A 214 22.85 9.51 8.57
N THR A 215 23.35 10.63 9.10
CA THR A 215 23.07 11.97 8.57
C THR A 215 24.01 12.40 7.44
N GLY A 216 25.14 11.71 7.25
CA GLY A 216 26.18 12.08 6.30
C GLY A 216 27.02 13.29 6.72
N HIS A 217 26.96 13.68 8.00
CA HIS A 217 27.68 14.83 8.52
C HIS A 217 29.11 14.47 8.97
N ALA A 218 30.02 15.45 8.87
CA ALA A 218 31.36 15.34 9.43
C ALA A 218 31.33 15.32 10.97
N ARG A 219 32.40 14.81 11.60
CA ARG A 219 32.56 14.86 13.07
C ARG A 219 32.43 16.30 13.58
N ASN A 220 31.78 16.49 14.73
CA ASN A 220 31.55 17.79 15.35
C ASN A 220 30.74 18.78 14.49
N SER A 221 29.85 18.28 13.62
CA SER A 221 28.99 19.17 12.85
C SER A 221 28.07 19.96 13.79
N LYS A 222 27.80 21.22 13.42
CA LYS A 222 26.87 22.09 14.16
C LYS A 222 25.51 21.42 14.38
N SER A 223 25.02 20.67 13.38
CA SER A 223 23.76 19.93 13.46
C SER A 223 23.84 18.79 14.48
N THR A 224 24.93 18.03 14.52
CA THR A 224 25.17 16.98 15.54
C THR A 224 25.14 17.55 16.96
N ASN A 225 25.75 18.71 17.18
CA ASN A 225 25.71 19.39 18.48
C ASN A 225 24.30 19.84 18.86
N GLU A 226 23.51 20.34 17.91
CA GLU A 226 22.10 20.72 18.14
C GLU A 226 21.24 19.52 18.58
N TYR A 227 21.48 18.32 18.03
CA TYR A 227 20.79 17.10 18.48
C TYR A 227 21.19 16.66 19.90
N LEU A 228 22.47 16.76 20.25
CA LEU A 228 22.96 16.40 21.58
C LEU A 228 22.41 17.36 22.65
N VAL A 229 22.42 18.67 22.37
CA VAL A 229 21.81 19.70 23.23
C VAL A 229 20.32 19.45 23.43
N PHE A 230 19.61 18.99 22.39
CA PHE A 230 18.19 18.63 22.51
C PHE A 230 17.97 17.45 23.48
N VAL A 231 18.83 16.42 23.44
CA VAL A 231 18.75 15.28 24.36
C VAL A 231 19.10 15.66 25.79
N GLU A 232 20.09 16.52 26.02
CA GLU A 232 20.37 17.08 27.35
C GLU A 232 19.15 17.82 27.89
N ARG A 233 18.53 18.69 27.08
CA ARG A 233 17.29 19.40 27.47
C ARG A 233 16.11 18.47 27.74
N LEU A 234 15.99 17.35 27.02
CA LEU A 234 14.95 16.36 27.31
C LEU A 234 15.18 15.68 28.66
N LYS A 235 16.43 15.37 29.01
CA LYS A 235 16.78 14.84 30.34
C LYS A 235 16.50 15.86 31.43
N ASP A 236 16.86 17.12 31.21
CA ASP A 236 16.58 18.21 32.14
C ASP A 236 15.07 18.38 32.36
N ASN A 237 14.27 18.30 31.29
CA ASN A 237 12.80 18.34 31.38
C ASN A 237 12.23 17.13 32.12
N GLU A 238 12.74 15.92 31.89
CA GLU A 238 12.32 14.72 32.62
C GLU A 238 12.63 14.87 34.13
N ILE A 239 13.81 15.39 34.47
CA ILE A 239 14.18 15.69 35.85
C ILE A 239 13.26 16.77 36.43
N ALA A 240 13.00 17.85 35.70
CA ALA A 240 12.10 18.92 36.13
C ALA A 240 10.69 18.40 36.41
N THR A 241 10.16 17.50 35.58
CA THR A 241 8.84 16.88 35.82
C THR A 241 8.82 16.01 37.08
N LYS A 242 9.86 15.21 37.33
CA LYS A 242 9.97 14.42 38.57
C LYS A 242 10.10 15.31 39.81
N LEU A 243 10.77 16.45 39.69
CA LEU A 243 10.90 17.43 40.78
C LEU A 243 9.59 18.20 41.03
N SER A 244 8.81 18.53 39.99
CA SER A 244 7.49 19.15 40.18
C SER A 244 6.50 18.20 40.87
N ASP A 245 6.56 16.91 40.55
CA ASP A 245 5.68 15.90 41.14
C ASP A 245 6.00 15.66 42.63
N THR A 246 7.25 15.83 43.04
CA THR A 246 7.67 15.69 44.45
C THR A 246 7.36 16.93 45.28
N HIS A 247 7.41 18.14 44.69
CA HIS A 247 7.10 19.38 45.42
C HIS A 247 5.62 19.45 45.85
N GLY A 248 4.70 18.88 45.04
CA GLY A 248 3.28 18.75 45.40
C GLY A 248 3.00 17.78 46.55
N GLN A 249 3.89 16.81 46.81
CA GLN A 249 3.77 15.87 47.93
C GLN A 249 4.32 16.42 49.25
N VAL A 250 5.33 17.30 49.21
CA VAL A 250 5.93 17.87 50.43
C VAL A 250 5.03 18.94 51.05
N GLU A 251 4.32 19.75 50.24
CA GLU A 251 3.38 20.76 50.75
C GLU A 251 2.08 20.18 51.33
N CYS A 252 1.59 19.04 50.84
CA CYS A 252 0.41 18.39 51.43
C CYS A 252 0.68 17.79 52.83
N ASN A 253 1.93 17.42 53.13
CA ASN A 253 2.29 16.79 54.41
C ASN A 253 2.57 17.78 55.54
N SER A 254 2.84 19.06 55.25
CA SER A 254 3.11 20.09 56.27
C SER A 254 1.84 20.79 56.78
N ILE A 255 0.77 20.83 56.01
CA ILE A 255 -0.49 21.51 56.39
C ILE A 255 -1.36 20.68 57.35
N SER A 256 -1.16 19.36 57.41
CA SER A 256 -2.00 18.46 58.22
C SER A 256 -1.56 18.31 59.69
N ARG A 257 -0.49 18.98 60.14
CA ARG A 257 0.11 18.76 61.49
C ARG A 257 -0.03 19.90 62.51
N THR A 258 -0.71 21.00 62.17
CA THR A 258 -0.81 22.18 63.06
C THR A 258 -2.18 22.43 63.70
N GLN A 259 -3.14 21.50 63.59
CA GLN A 259 -4.44 21.62 64.29
C GLN A 259 -4.80 20.37 65.11
N GLN A 260 -3.95 20.00 66.08
CA GLN A 260 -4.39 19.24 67.26
C GLN A 260 -3.55 19.64 68.47
N ARG A 261 -4.06 20.63 69.24
CA ARG A 261 -3.76 20.82 70.65
C ARG A 261 -4.99 21.38 71.34
#